data_AF-T2JG91-F1
#
_entry.id   AF-T2JG91-F1
#
_cell.length_a   1.000
_cell.length_b   1.000
_cell.length_c   1.000
_cell.angle_alpha   90.00
_cell.angle_beta   90.00
_cell.angle_gamma   90.00
#
_symmetry.space_group_name_H-M   'P 1'
#
loop_
_entity.id
_entity.type
_entity.pdbx_description
1 polymer ?
#
loop_
_entity_poly.entity_id
_entity_poly.type
_entity_poly.pdbx_seq_one_letter_code
_entity_poly.pdbx_strand_id
1 'polypeptide(L)'
;MASDPNRVLRLIPLFAGGLGGILLLINRLTTVQLTESQARSDVVGVILSGVLILVGLIWQQIQPRSPDAVTLIGEEGIEFNPNLSDSIKTELAWASVMLLKNTVTQSLVVYYQDQVLLRRGILGESSQVTPGKILKRVLEKQKAVYLVNLTLYPGKIEFDYLPPNTQGVICQPLGSNGAIILGANVPRSYTKQDENWIEGIADKLTLTLESELNPTKLQ
;
A
#
# COMPACT_ATOMS: atom_id res chain seq x y z
N MET A 1 13.14 14.87 -7.55
CA MET A 1 13.47 13.67 -8.37
C MET A 1 14.78 13.11 -7.86
N ALA A 2 14.75 12.05 -7.05
CA ALA A 2 15.97 11.35 -6.67
C ALA A 2 16.53 10.61 -7.90
N SER A 3 17.78 10.87 -8.26
CA SER A 3 18.44 10.19 -9.38
C SER A 3 18.60 8.72 -9.03
N ASP A 4 17.95 7.82 -9.78
CA ASP A 4 18.11 6.36 -9.63
C ASP A 4 19.59 5.99 -9.84
N PRO A 5 20.32 5.58 -8.78
CA PRO A 5 21.76 5.30 -8.87
C PRO A 5 22.06 4.12 -9.79
N ASN A 6 21.08 3.24 -10.03
CA ASN A 6 21.22 2.03 -10.83
C ASN A 6 20.84 2.25 -12.31
N ARG A 7 20.50 3.48 -12.71
CA ARG A 7 20.10 3.79 -14.10
C ARG A 7 21.18 3.43 -15.11
N VAL A 8 22.45 3.69 -14.79
CA VAL A 8 23.59 3.38 -15.67
C VAL A 8 23.76 1.86 -15.80
N LEU A 9 23.71 1.13 -14.69
CA LEU A 9 23.81 -0.33 -14.68
C LEU A 9 22.71 -1.00 -15.52
N ARG A 10 21.49 -0.44 -15.50
CA ARG A 10 20.37 -0.97 -16.28
C ARG A 10 20.50 -0.78 -17.79
N LEU A 11 21.30 0.19 -18.22
CA LEU A 11 21.53 0.48 -19.64
C LEU A 11 22.66 -0.37 -20.23
N ILE A 12 23.50 -1.00 -19.40
CA ILE A 12 24.66 -1.78 -19.87
C ILE A 12 24.24 -2.91 -20.83
N PRO A 13 23.26 -3.77 -20.52
CA PRO A 13 22.88 -4.85 -21.44
C PRO A 13 22.34 -4.31 -22.77
N LEU A 14 21.53 -3.24 -22.71
CA LEU A 14 20.95 -2.61 -23.90
C LEU A 14 22.03 -2.01 -24.80
N PHE A 15 22.98 -1.29 -24.21
CA PHE A 15 24.09 -0.66 -24.94
C PHE A 15 25.05 -1.71 -25.50
N ALA A 16 25.43 -2.71 -24.70
CA ALA A 16 26.31 -3.80 -25.15
C ALA A 16 25.69 -4.62 -26.28
N GLY A 17 24.40 -4.96 -26.17
CA GLY A 17 23.67 -5.67 -27.23
C GLY A 17 23.51 -4.86 -28.51
N GLY A 18 23.19 -3.56 -28.39
CA GLY A 18 23.12 -2.64 -29.54
C GLY A 18 24.46 -2.46 -30.23
N LEU A 19 25.52 -2.18 -29.46
CA LEU A 19 26.88 -2.02 -29.99
C LEU A 19 27.38 -3.32 -30.64
N GLY A 20 27.17 -4.47 -30.00
CA GLY A 20 27.54 -5.79 -30.53
C GLY A 20 26.84 -6.09 -31.86
N GLY A 21 25.54 -5.83 -31.95
CA GLY A 21 24.78 -6.00 -33.20
C GLY A 21 25.28 -5.10 -34.33
N ILE A 22 25.58 -3.83 -34.03
CA ILE A 22 26.13 -2.88 -35.01
C ILE A 22 27.51 -3.34 -35.50
N LEU A 23 28.40 -3.77 -34.59
CA LEU A 23 29.74 -4.24 -34.95
C LEU A 23 29.68 -5.51 -35.81
N LEU A 24 28.77 -6.44 -35.51
CA LEU A 24 28.55 -7.63 -36.35
C LEU A 24 28.03 -7.27 -37.74
N LEU A 25 27.13 -6.29 -37.83
CA LEU A 25 26.63 -5.80 -39.12
C LEU A 25 27.76 -5.17 -39.95
N ILE A 26 28.59 -4.31 -39.33
CA ILE A 26 29.75 -3.70 -39.99
C ILE A 26 30.71 -4.79 -40.45
N ASN A 27 31.06 -5.74 -39.57
CA ASN A 27 31.92 -6.87 -39.89
C ASN A 27 31.39 -7.66 -41.09
N ARG A 28 30.07 -7.87 -41.16
CA ARG A 28 29.42 -8.58 -42.26
C ARG A 28 29.48 -7.82 -43.58
N LEU A 29 29.34 -6.49 -43.55
CA LEU A 29 29.38 -5.64 -44.75
C LEU A 29 30.79 -5.44 -45.29
N THR A 30 31.82 -5.50 -44.45
CA THR A 30 33.23 -5.32 -44.86
C THR A 30 33.94 -6.62 -45.22
N THR A 31 33.36 -7.79 -44.90
CA THR A 31 33.96 -9.10 -45.21
C THR A 31 33.74 -9.48 -46.67
N VAL A 32 34.84 -9.68 -47.42
CA VAL A 32 34.80 -10.05 -48.86
C VAL A 32 34.63 -11.55 -49.08
N GLN A 33 35.27 -12.40 -48.25
CA GLN A 33 35.13 -13.86 -48.29
C GLN A 33 34.68 -14.37 -46.93
N LEU A 34 33.53 -15.03 -46.89
CA LEU A 34 32.94 -15.54 -45.67
C LEU A 34 33.40 -16.99 -45.40
N THR A 35 34.01 -17.22 -44.24
CA THR A 35 34.35 -18.58 -43.80
C THR A 35 33.19 -19.22 -43.03
N GLU A 36 33.10 -20.56 -43.03
CA GLU A 36 32.06 -21.28 -42.29
C GLU A 36 32.12 -21.09 -40.77
N SER A 37 33.33 -20.89 -40.21
CA SER A 37 33.51 -20.56 -38.79
C SER A 37 32.99 -19.16 -38.46
N GLN A 38 33.26 -18.19 -39.34
CA GLN A 38 32.75 -16.82 -39.19
C GLN A 38 31.23 -16.76 -39.29
N ALA A 39 30.62 -17.47 -40.26
CA ALA A 39 29.17 -17.53 -40.40
C ALA A 39 28.48 -18.09 -39.14
N ARG A 40 29.05 -19.14 -38.52
CA ARG A 40 28.55 -19.70 -37.25
C ARG A 40 28.70 -18.73 -36.08
N SER A 41 29.83 -18.03 -36.01
CA SER A 41 30.10 -17.03 -34.97
C SER A 41 29.15 -15.82 -35.09
N ASP A 42 28.89 -15.34 -36.30
CA ASP A 42 27.94 -14.25 -36.57
C ASP A 42 26.54 -14.60 -36.04
N VAL A 43 26.06 -15.82 -36.28
CA VAL A 43 24.73 -16.27 -35.81
C VAL A 43 24.65 -16.24 -34.28
N VAL A 44 25.65 -16.79 -33.60
CA VAL A 44 25.69 -16.78 -32.13
C VAL A 44 25.80 -15.35 -31.59
N GLY A 45 26.58 -14.48 -32.26
CA GLY A 45 26.74 -13.08 -31.88
C GLY A 45 25.46 -12.26 -32.05
N VAL A 46 24.68 -12.49 -33.12
CA VAL A 46 23.38 -11.85 -33.33
C VAL A 46 22.39 -12.30 -32.26
N ILE A 47 22.35 -13.60 -31.94
CA ILE A 47 21.51 -14.13 -30.86
C ILE A 47 21.88 -13.48 -29.52
N LEU A 48 23.18 -13.42 -29.19
CA LEU A 48 23.66 -12.79 -27.96
C LEU A 48 23.26 -11.30 -27.89
N SER A 49 23.42 -10.57 -28.99
CA SER A 49 23.02 -9.16 -29.09
C SER A 49 21.52 -8.98 -28.84
N GLY A 50 20.68 -9.83 -29.43
CA GLY A 50 19.23 -9.83 -29.21
C GLY A 50 18.84 -10.16 -27.76
N VAL A 51 19.49 -11.15 -27.15
CA VAL A 51 19.26 -11.51 -25.74
C VAL A 51 19.65 -10.35 -24.80
N LEU A 52 20.78 -9.70 -25.02
CA LEU A 52 21.23 -8.55 -24.22
C LEU A 52 20.27 -7.37 -24.31
N ILE A 53 19.74 -7.09 -25.51
CA ILE A 53 18.70 -6.07 -25.71
C ILE A 53 17.43 -6.44 -24.94
N LEU A 54 16.96 -7.68 -25.05
CA LEU A 54 15.76 -8.14 -24.34
C LEU A 54 15.91 -8.03 -22.82
N VAL A 55 17.06 -8.44 -22.27
CA VAL A 55 17.38 -8.31 -20.85
C VAL A 55 17.36 -6.84 -20.42
N GLY A 56 17.97 -5.95 -21.21
CA GLY A 56 17.95 -4.52 -20.96
C GLY A 56 16.53 -3.93 -20.95
N LEU A 57 15.67 -4.35 -21.88
CA LEU A 57 14.27 -3.93 -21.93
C LEU A 57 13.47 -4.45 -20.73
N ILE A 58 13.66 -5.71 -20.32
CA ILE A 58 13.02 -6.28 -19.12
C ILE A 58 13.40 -5.46 -17.89
N TRP A 59 14.68 -5.11 -17.73
CA TRP A 59 15.16 -4.30 -16.60
C TRP A 59 14.59 -2.87 -16.57
N GLN A 60 14.18 -2.32 -17.72
CA GLN A 60 13.52 -1.01 -17.77
C GLN A 60 12.03 -1.08 -17.39
N GLN A 61 11.35 -2.21 -17.63
CA GLN A 61 9.91 -2.35 -17.36
C GLN A 61 9.56 -2.56 -15.88
N ILE A 62 10.53 -2.91 -15.02
CA ILE A 62 10.31 -3.26 -13.60
C ILE A 62 10.26 -2.02 -12.67
N GLN A 63 9.86 -0.85 -13.17
CA GLN A 63 9.56 0.28 -12.29
C GLN A 63 8.04 0.42 -12.16
N PRO A 64 7.43 -0.07 -11.06
CA PRO A 64 6.06 0.27 -10.74
C PRO A 64 5.96 1.79 -10.69
N ARG A 65 5.08 2.39 -11.49
CA ARG A 65 4.69 3.78 -11.25
C ARG A 65 3.98 3.80 -9.90
N SER A 66 4.61 4.40 -8.90
CA SER A 66 3.93 4.71 -7.64
C SER A 66 2.69 5.53 -7.98
N PRO A 67 1.49 5.11 -7.54
CA PRO A 67 0.28 5.87 -7.82
C PRO A 67 0.40 7.29 -7.25
N ASP A 68 -0.20 8.27 -7.93
CA ASP A 68 -0.12 9.66 -7.51
C ASP A 68 -0.77 9.83 -6.13
N ALA A 69 0.02 10.31 -5.17
CA ALA A 69 -0.46 10.61 -3.84
C ALA A 69 -1.28 11.89 -3.85
N VAL A 70 -2.49 11.83 -3.30
CA VAL A 70 -3.38 12.99 -3.20
C VAL A 70 -3.16 13.67 -1.84
N THR A 71 -3.29 14.99 -1.77
CA THR A 71 -3.40 15.68 -0.48
C THR A 71 -4.83 15.50 0.02
N LEU A 72 -5.01 14.82 1.16
CA LEU A 72 -6.36 14.61 1.71
C LEU A 72 -7.00 15.93 2.14
N ILE A 73 -8.31 16.04 1.93
CA ILE A 73 -9.12 17.20 2.30
C ILE A 73 -9.62 17.00 3.73
N GLY A 74 -9.23 17.90 4.62
CA GLY A 74 -9.65 17.88 6.02
C GLY A 74 -8.63 18.57 6.92
N GLU A 75 -8.98 18.73 8.19
CA GLU A 75 -8.06 19.27 9.20
C GLU A 75 -7.29 18.12 9.87
N GLU A 76 -6.02 18.34 10.17
CA GLU A 76 -5.24 17.39 10.97
C GLU A 76 -5.61 17.56 12.45
N GLY A 77 -6.03 16.47 13.10
CA GLY A 77 -6.49 16.54 14.47
C GLY A 77 -6.53 15.20 15.19
N ILE A 78 -6.95 15.27 16.46
CA ILE A 78 -7.19 14.12 17.32
C ILE A 78 -8.43 14.38 18.17
N GLU A 79 -9.38 13.47 18.11
CA GLU A 79 -10.65 13.54 18.85
C GLU A 79 -10.88 12.23 19.58
N PHE A 80 -11.05 12.29 20.90
CA PHE A 80 -11.43 11.15 21.71
C PHE A 80 -12.89 11.25 22.13
N ASN A 81 -13.52 10.10 22.36
CA ASN A 81 -14.78 10.08 23.09
C ASN A 81 -14.54 10.59 24.53
N PRO A 82 -15.32 11.58 25.00
CA PRO A 82 -15.13 12.19 26.31
C PRO A 82 -15.31 11.21 27.48
N ASN A 83 -16.10 10.15 27.29
CA ASN A 83 -16.45 9.19 28.33
C ASN A 83 -15.40 8.09 28.56
N LEU A 84 -14.27 8.13 27.84
CA LEU A 84 -13.21 7.13 27.97
C LEU A 84 -12.31 7.41 29.19
N SER A 85 -11.85 6.33 29.84
CA SER A 85 -10.81 6.40 30.88
C SER A 85 -9.46 6.83 30.29
N ASP A 86 -8.60 7.43 31.11
CA ASP A 86 -7.29 7.90 30.67
C ASP A 86 -6.36 6.76 30.23
N SER A 87 -6.55 5.56 30.81
CA SER A 87 -5.85 4.33 30.38
C SER A 87 -6.17 4.00 28.92
N ILE A 88 -7.47 3.93 28.57
CA ILE A 88 -7.91 3.64 27.20
C ILE A 88 -7.48 4.75 26.24
N LYS A 89 -7.59 6.03 26.63
CA LYS A 89 -7.14 7.16 25.80
C LYS A 89 -5.65 7.05 25.48
N THR A 90 -4.82 6.71 26.46
CA THR A 90 -3.36 6.54 26.28
C THR A 90 -3.07 5.41 25.29
N GLU A 91 -3.79 4.30 25.40
CA GLU A 91 -3.61 3.14 24.54
C GLU A 91 -4.06 3.40 23.10
N LEU A 92 -5.21 4.04 22.91
CA LEU A 92 -5.69 4.51 21.61
C LEU A 92 -4.73 5.55 21.01
N ALA A 93 -4.20 6.46 21.82
CA ALA A 93 -3.21 7.45 21.38
C ALA A 93 -1.93 6.76 20.88
N TRP A 94 -1.43 5.77 21.61
CA TRP A 94 -0.22 5.04 21.24
C TRP A 94 -0.42 4.23 19.95
N ALA A 95 -1.50 3.45 19.88
CA ALA A 95 -1.79 2.61 18.72
C ALA A 95 -1.99 3.44 17.45
N SER A 96 -2.70 4.56 17.56
CA SER A 96 -2.90 5.46 16.41
C SER A 96 -1.63 6.15 15.95
N VAL A 97 -0.72 6.55 16.85
CA VAL A 97 0.63 7.03 16.43
C VAL A 97 1.36 5.94 15.68
N MET A 98 1.38 4.71 16.21
CA MET A 98 2.13 3.62 15.59
C MET A 98 1.63 3.34 14.18
N LEU A 99 0.31 3.33 13.97
CA LEU A 99 -0.27 3.13 12.65
C LEU A 99 0.01 4.29 11.70
N LEU A 100 -0.18 5.54 12.13
CA LEU A 100 0.05 6.72 11.28
C LEU A 100 1.53 6.92 10.90
N LYS A 101 2.47 6.52 11.77
CA LYS A 101 3.91 6.69 11.53
C LYS A 101 4.56 5.53 10.78
N ASN A 102 4.07 4.31 10.97
CA ASN A 102 4.71 3.11 10.42
C ASN A 102 3.96 2.52 9.22
N THR A 103 2.79 3.06 8.85
CA THR A 103 2.05 2.66 7.65
C THR A 103 1.77 3.88 6.78
N VAL A 104 1.21 3.65 5.60
CA VAL A 104 0.72 4.67 4.66
C VAL A 104 -0.59 5.36 5.09
N THR A 105 -1.09 5.05 6.30
CA THR A 105 -2.34 5.62 6.83
C THR A 105 -2.18 7.11 7.11
N GLN A 106 -3.18 7.90 6.72
CA GLN A 106 -3.25 9.34 6.95
C GLN A 106 -4.48 9.75 7.78
N SER A 107 -5.50 8.90 7.83
CA SER A 107 -6.71 9.10 8.62
C SER A 107 -7.09 7.79 9.31
N LEU A 108 -7.50 7.86 10.57
CA LEU A 108 -7.78 6.70 11.41
C LEU A 108 -9.03 6.96 12.24
N VAL A 109 -9.93 5.99 12.27
CA VAL A 109 -11.13 6.00 13.10
C VAL A 109 -11.26 4.66 13.83
N VAL A 110 -11.47 4.71 15.14
CA VAL A 110 -11.74 3.53 15.97
C VAL A 110 -13.21 3.53 16.34
N TYR A 111 -13.92 2.49 15.91
CA TYR A 111 -15.34 2.26 16.18
C TYR A 111 -15.51 1.03 17.08
N TYR A 112 -16.23 1.16 18.18
CA TYR A 112 -16.46 0.07 19.13
C TYR A 112 -17.79 0.28 19.88
N GLN A 113 -18.59 -0.77 20.04
CA GLN A 113 -19.90 -0.76 20.73
C GLN A 113 -20.81 0.38 20.26
N ASP A 114 -20.95 0.53 18.94
CA ASP A 114 -21.75 1.58 18.31
C ASP A 114 -21.35 3.02 18.62
N GLN A 115 -20.10 3.21 19.06
CA GLN A 115 -19.52 4.52 19.34
C GLN A 115 -18.17 4.70 18.64
N VAL A 116 -17.88 5.94 18.28
CA VAL A 116 -16.55 6.33 17.81
C VAL A 116 -15.71 6.64 19.05
N LEU A 117 -14.62 5.90 19.25
CA LEU A 117 -13.73 6.05 20.41
C LEU A 117 -12.60 7.05 20.13
N LEU A 118 -12.05 7.03 18.92
CA LEU A 118 -10.95 7.88 18.49
C LEU A 118 -11.09 8.22 17.00
N ARG A 119 -10.83 9.47 16.65
CA ARG A 119 -10.53 9.93 15.29
C ARG A 119 -9.18 10.63 15.30
N ARG A 120 -8.28 10.30 14.36
CA ARG A 120 -6.94 10.89 14.32
C ARG A 120 -6.37 10.97 12.91
N GLY A 121 -5.54 11.98 12.69
CA GLY A 121 -4.90 12.25 11.41
C GLY A 121 -5.72 13.30 10.67
N ILE A 122 -5.92 13.13 9.38
CA ILE A 122 -6.77 14.03 8.59
C ILE A 122 -8.23 13.64 8.82
N LEU A 123 -8.98 14.51 9.46
CA LEU A 123 -10.36 14.25 9.88
C LEU A 123 -11.33 14.40 8.71
N GLY A 124 -12.30 13.49 8.61
CA GLY A 124 -13.44 13.63 7.71
C GLY A 124 -14.48 14.64 8.22
N GLU A 125 -15.42 15.02 7.37
CA GLU A 125 -16.48 15.98 7.72
C GLU A 125 -17.44 15.40 8.78
N SER A 126 -17.77 14.11 8.68
CA SER A 126 -18.65 13.44 9.63
C SER A 126 -17.86 12.88 10.82
N SER A 127 -18.34 13.14 12.04
CA SER A 127 -17.80 12.56 13.27
C SER A 127 -18.46 11.24 13.65
N GLN A 128 -19.58 10.90 13.02
CA GLN A 128 -20.35 9.70 13.31
C GLN A 128 -20.03 8.60 12.29
N VAL A 129 -19.86 7.38 12.79
CA VAL A 129 -19.71 6.19 11.96
C VAL A 129 -21.05 5.49 11.88
N THR A 130 -21.63 5.43 10.69
CA THR A 130 -22.82 4.59 10.43
C THR A 130 -22.38 3.31 9.72
N PRO A 131 -22.43 2.12 10.37
CA PRO A 131 -22.01 0.89 9.73
C PRO A 131 -22.84 0.57 8.49
N GLY A 132 -22.21 0.61 7.33
CA GLY A 132 -22.81 0.17 6.07
C GLY A 132 -22.56 -1.32 5.83
N LYS A 133 -22.53 -1.72 4.55
CA LYS A 133 -22.42 -3.15 4.19
C LYS A 133 -21.01 -3.69 4.44
N ILE A 134 -19.99 -2.84 4.33
CA ILE A 134 -18.59 -3.26 4.41
C ILE A 134 -18.21 -3.46 5.87
N LEU A 135 -18.49 -2.48 6.72
CA LEU A 135 -18.21 -2.55 8.15
C LEU A 135 -19.01 -3.68 8.81
N LYS A 136 -20.29 -3.83 8.48
CA LYS A 136 -21.10 -4.98 8.97
C LYS A 136 -20.49 -6.32 8.59
N ARG A 137 -20.04 -6.47 7.34
CA ARG A 137 -19.38 -7.70 6.89
C ARG A 137 -18.06 -7.96 7.64
N VAL A 138 -17.30 -6.93 7.97
CA VAL A 138 -16.06 -7.05 8.76
C VAL A 138 -16.39 -7.54 10.18
N LEU A 139 -17.42 -6.96 10.80
CA LEU A 139 -17.89 -7.35 12.14
C LEU A 139 -18.47 -8.77 12.15
N GLU A 140 -19.27 -9.16 11.15
CA GLU A 140 -19.87 -10.49 11.06
C GLU A 140 -18.85 -11.59 10.75
N LYS A 141 -17.94 -11.33 9.81
CA LYS A 141 -16.98 -12.34 9.34
C LYS A 141 -15.67 -12.34 10.13
N GLN A 142 -15.47 -11.35 11.00
CA GLN A 142 -14.22 -11.17 11.76
C GLN A 142 -13.00 -11.23 10.84
N LYS A 143 -13.12 -10.61 9.65
CA LYS A 143 -12.08 -10.62 8.63
C LYS A 143 -11.88 -9.23 8.07
N ALA A 144 -10.63 -8.81 8.00
CA ALA A 144 -10.21 -7.56 7.42
C ALA A 144 -10.75 -7.40 5.99
N VAL A 145 -11.18 -6.19 5.66
CA VAL A 145 -11.53 -5.81 4.28
C VAL A 145 -10.65 -4.67 3.85
N TYR A 146 -9.86 -4.90 2.80
CA TYR A 146 -9.04 -3.90 2.16
C TYR A 146 -9.65 -3.47 0.81
N LEU A 147 -10.01 -2.19 0.73
CA LEU A 147 -10.45 -1.52 -0.49
C LEU A 147 -9.28 -0.79 -1.12
N VAL A 148 -8.70 -1.40 -2.15
CA VAL A 148 -7.48 -0.91 -2.82
C VAL A 148 -7.65 0.40 -3.60
N ASN A 149 -8.88 0.75 -3.99
CA ASN A 149 -9.19 2.00 -4.66
C ASN A 149 -10.64 2.37 -4.39
N LEU A 150 -10.86 3.23 -3.40
CA LEU A 150 -12.19 3.62 -2.92
C LEU A 150 -13.05 4.26 -4.01
N THR A 151 -12.44 4.96 -4.96
CA THR A 151 -13.15 5.61 -6.09
C THR A 151 -13.91 4.60 -6.95
N LEU A 152 -13.44 3.35 -7.03
CA LEU A 152 -14.08 2.29 -7.81
C LEU A 152 -15.26 1.63 -7.08
N TYR A 153 -15.45 1.91 -5.79
CA TYR A 153 -16.50 1.28 -5.00
C TYR A 153 -17.74 2.18 -4.87
N PRO A 154 -18.92 1.72 -5.33
CA PRO A 154 -20.16 2.48 -5.19
C PRO A 154 -20.57 2.66 -3.72
N GLY A 155 -20.10 1.77 -2.83
CA GLY A 155 -20.32 1.84 -1.38
C GLY A 155 -19.42 2.85 -0.64
N LYS A 156 -18.62 3.67 -1.34
CA LYS A 156 -17.73 4.66 -0.70
C LYS A 156 -18.45 5.67 0.21
N ILE A 157 -19.76 5.85 0.00
CA ILE A 157 -20.63 6.72 0.81
C ILE A 157 -20.64 6.28 2.29
N GLU A 158 -20.36 5.01 2.56
CA GLU A 158 -20.23 4.48 3.93
C GLU A 158 -19.05 5.08 4.72
N PHE A 159 -18.07 5.70 4.05
CA PHE A 159 -16.86 6.24 4.69
C PHE A 159 -16.84 7.77 4.74
N ASP A 160 -17.99 8.41 4.90
CA ASP A 160 -18.15 9.86 5.04
C ASP A 160 -17.42 10.46 6.27
N TYR A 161 -17.06 9.60 7.23
CA TYR A 161 -16.23 9.94 8.39
C TYR A 161 -14.72 9.98 8.11
N LEU A 162 -14.28 9.55 6.92
CA LEU A 162 -12.92 9.75 6.41
C LEU A 162 -12.88 10.96 5.46
N PRO A 163 -11.69 11.49 5.15
CA PRO A 163 -11.53 12.51 4.12
C PRO A 163 -12.20 12.10 2.79
N PRO A 164 -12.95 12.98 2.11
CA PRO A 164 -13.78 12.63 0.96
C PRO A 164 -12.97 12.14 -0.25
N ASN A 165 -11.69 12.48 -0.32
CA ASN A 165 -10.75 12.06 -1.36
C ASN A 165 -9.79 10.94 -0.91
N THR A 166 -10.15 10.19 0.13
CA THR A 166 -9.45 8.96 0.54
C THR A 166 -9.35 7.98 -0.63
N GLN A 167 -8.16 7.43 -0.86
CA GLN A 167 -7.88 6.58 -2.01
C GLN A 167 -7.92 5.09 -1.65
N GLY A 168 -7.42 4.71 -0.47
CA GLY A 168 -7.41 3.33 0.02
C GLY A 168 -8.00 3.25 1.42
N VAL A 169 -8.74 2.18 1.71
CA VAL A 169 -9.33 1.96 3.04
C VAL A 169 -9.10 0.53 3.51
N ILE A 170 -8.60 0.37 4.73
CA ILE A 170 -8.60 -0.92 5.44
C ILE A 170 -9.57 -0.84 6.61
N CYS A 171 -10.48 -1.79 6.69
CA CYS A 171 -11.32 -2.04 7.86
C CYS A 171 -10.84 -3.32 8.52
N GLN A 172 -10.24 -3.20 9.71
CA GLN A 172 -9.75 -4.32 10.50
C GLN A 172 -10.68 -4.50 11.71
N PRO A 173 -11.18 -5.72 12.00
CA PRO A 173 -12.02 -5.96 13.16
C PRO A 173 -11.24 -5.75 14.47
N LEU A 174 -11.92 -5.24 15.50
CA LEU A 174 -11.46 -5.17 16.89
C LEU A 174 -12.34 -6.10 17.73
N GLY A 175 -12.14 -7.41 17.52
CA GLY A 175 -13.05 -8.44 18.02
C GLY A 175 -14.47 -8.30 17.45
N SER A 176 -15.44 -8.86 18.16
CA SER A 176 -16.84 -8.92 17.72
C SER A 176 -17.60 -7.60 17.85
N ASN A 177 -17.06 -6.63 18.58
CA ASN A 177 -17.78 -5.43 19.00
C ASN A 177 -17.29 -4.15 18.33
N GLY A 178 -16.28 -4.21 17.46
CA GLY A 178 -15.74 -3.01 16.83
C GLY A 178 -14.83 -3.27 15.65
N ALA A 179 -14.33 -2.18 15.09
CA ALA A 179 -13.38 -2.18 14.00
C ALA A 179 -12.55 -0.89 14.01
N ILE A 180 -11.32 -1.00 13.53
CA ILE A 180 -10.47 0.14 13.19
C ILE A 180 -10.51 0.36 11.69
N ILE A 181 -10.81 1.59 11.29
CA ILE A 181 -10.89 2.02 9.91
C ILE A 181 -9.71 2.95 9.61
N LEU A 182 -8.96 2.62 8.58
CA LEU A 182 -7.72 3.31 8.19
C LEU A 182 -7.86 3.81 6.76
N GLY A 183 -7.65 5.10 6.55
CA GLY A 183 -7.67 5.78 5.26
C GLY A 183 -6.27 6.16 4.79
N ALA A 184 -5.97 5.86 3.53
CA ALA A 184 -4.73 6.20 2.86
C ALA A 184 -4.99 7.16 1.68
N ASN A 185 -3.99 7.98 1.38
CA ASN A 185 -4.04 8.99 0.32
C ASN A 185 -3.51 8.50 -1.04
N VAL A 186 -3.14 7.23 -1.13
CA VAL A 186 -2.65 6.56 -2.34
C VAL A 186 -3.48 5.28 -2.54
N PRO A 187 -3.91 4.92 -3.76
CA PRO A 187 -4.53 3.62 -4.00
C PRO A 187 -3.50 2.49 -3.94
N ARG A 188 -3.91 1.27 -3.60
CA ARG A 188 -3.05 0.06 -3.50
C ARG A 188 -1.81 0.29 -2.63
N SER A 189 -1.96 1.06 -1.56
CA SER A 189 -0.87 1.59 -0.74
C SER A 189 -0.39 0.63 0.34
N TYR A 190 -1.30 -0.14 0.94
CA TYR A 190 -0.96 -1.07 2.02
C TYR A 190 -0.27 -2.31 1.47
N THR A 191 0.86 -2.65 2.07
CA THR A 191 1.62 -3.87 1.84
C THR A 191 1.15 -4.98 2.80
N LYS A 192 1.54 -6.23 2.52
CA LYS A 192 1.31 -7.35 3.46
C LYS A 192 1.91 -7.09 4.85
N GLN A 193 3.04 -6.38 4.91
CA GLN A 193 3.65 -6.03 6.18
C GLN A 193 2.80 -5.03 6.94
N ASP A 194 2.21 -4.04 6.25
CA ASP A 194 1.27 -3.10 6.86
C ASP A 194 0.02 -3.82 7.37
N GLU A 195 -0.55 -4.73 6.58
CA GLU A 195 -1.70 -5.55 6.98
C GLU A 195 -1.43 -6.33 8.28
N ASN A 196 -0.26 -6.98 8.37
CA ASN A 196 0.14 -7.72 9.58
C ASN A 196 0.34 -6.79 10.80
N TRP A 197 0.91 -5.59 10.58
CA TRP A 197 1.06 -4.59 11.65
C TRP A 197 -0.29 -4.09 12.15
N ILE A 198 -1.22 -3.83 11.23
CA ILE A 198 -2.58 -3.39 11.52
C ILE A 198 -3.31 -4.48 12.32
N GLU A 199 -3.21 -5.74 11.90
CA GLU A 199 -3.78 -6.89 12.60
C GLU A 199 -3.21 -7.03 14.02
N GLY A 200 -1.89 -7.03 14.18
CA GLY A 200 -1.27 -7.18 15.50
C GLY A 200 -1.61 -6.04 16.48
N ILE A 201 -1.71 -4.79 15.98
CA ILE A 201 -2.15 -3.66 16.79
C ILE A 201 -3.64 -3.77 17.14
N ALA A 202 -4.47 -4.22 16.19
CA ALA A 202 -5.89 -4.44 16.41
C ALA A 202 -6.14 -5.53 17.47
N ASP A 203 -5.40 -6.63 17.44
CA ASP A 203 -5.49 -7.70 18.43
C ASP A 203 -5.14 -7.19 19.84
N LYS A 204 -4.04 -6.45 19.96
CA LYS A 204 -3.65 -5.83 21.23
C LYS A 204 -4.73 -4.86 21.73
N LEU A 205 -5.23 -3.98 20.86
CA LEU A 205 -6.29 -3.03 21.21
C LEU A 205 -7.57 -3.74 21.64
N THR A 206 -7.93 -4.83 20.98
CA THR A 206 -9.11 -5.64 21.32
C THR A 206 -9.01 -6.14 22.76
N LEU A 207 -7.86 -6.70 23.17
CA LEU A 207 -7.66 -7.16 24.55
C LEU A 207 -7.85 -6.04 25.57
N THR A 208 -7.30 -4.85 25.30
CA THR A 208 -7.45 -3.69 26.19
C THR A 208 -8.90 -3.18 26.26
N LEU A 209 -9.59 -3.11 25.12
CA LEU A 209 -10.97 -2.65 25.06
C LEU A 209 -11.92 -3.65 25.71
N GLU A 210 -11.72 -4.96 25.52
CA GLU A 210 -12.52 -5.99 26.17
C GLU A 210 -12.31 -6.00 27.69
N SER A 211 -11.07 -5.86 28.18
CA SER A 211 -10.80 -5.87 29.63
C SER A 211 -11.39 -4.66 30.35
N GLU A 212 -11.30 -3.48 29.74
CA GLU A 212 -11.67 -2.22 30.40
C GLU A 212 -13.14 -1.84 30.19
N LEU A 213 -13.74 -2.20 29.04
CA LEU A 213 -15.13 -1.83 28.70
C LEU A 213 -16.13 -2.98 28.92
N ASN A 214 -15.67 -4.23 29.04
CA ASN A 214 -16.52 -5.40 29.34
C ASN A 214 -15.98 -6.19 30.55
N PRO A 215 -15.99 -5.63 31.77
CA PRO A 215 -15.40 -6.26 32.95
C PRO A 215 -16.06 -7.58 33.38
N THR A 216 -17.20 -7.96 32.78
CA THR A 216 -18.01 -9.13 33.17
C THR A 216 -17.49 -10.47 32.63
N LYS A 217 -16.45 -10.51 31.77
CA LYS A 217 -15.92 -11.77 31.19
C LYS A 217 -14.71 -12.37 31.91
N LEU A 218 -14.26 -11.76 33.00
CA LEU A 218 -13.07 -12.20 33.77
C LEU A 218 -13.40 -12.86 35.12
N GLN A 219 -14.65 -13.28 35.34
CA GLN A 219 -15.05 -14.10 36.50
C GLN A 219 -15.44 -15.52 36.07
#